data_AF-A0AAV6LQZ2-F1
#
_entry.id   AF-A0AAV6LQZ2-F1
#
_cell.length_a   1.000
_cell.length_b   1.000
_cell.length_c   1.000
_cell.angle_alpha   90.00
_cell.angle_beta   90.00
_cell.angle_gamma   90.00
#
_symmetry.space_group_name_H-M   'P 1'
#
loop_
_entity.id
_entity.type
_entity.pdbx_description
1 polymer ?
#
loop_
_entity_poly.entity_id
_entity_poly.type
_entity_poly.pdbx_seq_one_letter_code
_entity_poly.pdbx_strand_id
1 'polypeptide(L)'
;MYLQFYINEKGDKVYTTKKESPLGLATQSAHPGNHFLFLILLRLRMLFYVSQFVSRFSPDDKFSRQRVLLKKRFGLLPTQKPPLKY
;
A
#
# COMPACT_ATOMS: atom_id res chain seq x y z
N MET A 1 8.77 -4.05 -20.66
CA MET A 1 9.86 -4.50 -21.56
C MET A 1 10.29 -5.90 -21.14
N TYR A 2 10.48 -6.83 -22.09
CA TYR A 2 10.95 -8.20 -21.81
C TYR A 2 12.46 -8.32 -21.54
N LEU A 3 13.14 -7.19 -21.35
CA LEU A 3 14.57 -7.17 -21.10
C LEU A 3 14.82 -7.47 -19.62
N GLN A 4 15.57 -8.53 -19.37
CA GLN A 4 16.02 -8.93 -18.04
C GLN A 4 17.54 -8.74 -17.95
N PHE A 5 18.08 -8.68 -16.74
CA PHE A 5 19.53 -8.64 -16.54
C PHE A 5 19.94 -9.47 -15.32
N TYR A 6 21.18 -9.92 -15.34
CA TYR A 6 21.85 -10.54 -14.19
C TYR A 6 23.23 -9.91 -14.00
N ILE A 7 23.79 -10.07 -12.79
CA ILE A 7 25.09 -9.53 -12.42
C ILE A 7 26.10 -10.68 -12.51
N ASN A 8 27.15 -10.50 -13.31
CA ASN A 8 28.26 -11.45 -13.41
C ASN A 8 29.16 -11.36 -12.17
N GLU A 9 30.04 -12.34 -11.98
CA GLU A 9 31.09 -12.33 -10.93
C GLU A 9 32.03 -11.12 -11.02
N LYS A 10 32.13 -10.51 -12.21
CA LYS A 10 32.89 -9.27 -12.47
C LYS A 10 32.14 -7.99 -12.06
N GLY A 11 30.89 -8.10 -11.63
CA GLY A 11 30.04 -6.96 -11.27
C GLY A 11 29.29 -6.31 -12.45
N ASP A 12 29.51 -6.79 -13.68
CA ASP A 12 28.88 -6.25 -14.87
C ASP A 12 27.43 -6.73 -15.03
N LYS A 13 26.55 -5.83 -15.52
CA LYS A 13 25.16 -6.14 -15.87
C LYS A 13 25.11 -6.76 -17.27
N VAL A 14 24.75 -8.04 -17.35
CA VAL A 14 24.51 -8.71 -18.63
C VAL A 14 23.02 -8.80 -18.88
N TYR A 15 22.60 -8.24 -20.01
CA TYR A 15 21.20 -8.21 -20.42
C TYR A 15 20.84 -9.49 -21.19
N THR A 16 19.69 -10.05 -20.88
CA THR A 16 19.16 -11.28 -21.46
C THR A 16 17.64 -11.21 -21.60
N THR A 17 17.08 -11.99 -22.51
CA THR A 17 15.63 -12.18 -22.64
C THR A 17 15.14 -13.45 -21.92
N LYS A 18 16.07 -14.25 -21.39
CA LYS A 18 15.77 -15.49 -20.66
C LYS A 18 15.54 -15.19 -19.18
N LYS A 19 14.56 -15.89 -18.58
CA LYS A 19 14.17 -15.74 -17.18
C LYS A 19 15.20 -16.27 -16.19
N GLU A 20 16.08 -17.15 -16.64
CA GLU A 20 17.07 -17.85 -15.83
C GLU A 20 18.49 -17.48 -16.30
N SER A 21 19.37 -17.23 -15.32
CA SER A 21 20.80 -17.06 -15.58
C SER A 21 21.47 -18.42 -15.82
N PRO A 22 22.67 -18.49 -16.43
CA PRO A 22 23.42 -19.74 -16.56
C PRO A 22 23.77 -20.41 -15.21
N LEU A 23 23.63 -19.69 -14.09
CA LEU A 23 23.82 -20.19 -12.73
C LEU A 23 22.49 -20.58 -12.06
N GLY A 24 21.37 -20.56 -12.79
CA GLY A 24 20.05 -20.90 -12.28
C GLY A 24 19.42 -19.83 -11.38
N LEU A 25 20.00 -18.63 -11.31
CA LEU A 25 19.46 -17.52 -10.50
C LEU A 25 18.39 -16.75 -11.28
N ALA A 26 17.34 -16.32 -10.57
CA ALA A 26 16.26 -15.54 -11.16
C ALA A 26 16.76 -14.17 -11.65
N THR A 27 16.50 -13.86 -12.92
CA THR A 27 16.90 -12.60 -13.54
C THR A 27 15.98 -11.44 -13.13
N GLN A 28 16.54 -10.24 -13.00
CA GLN A 28 15.78 -9.04 -12.62
C GLN A 28 15.25 -8.32 -13.86
N SER A 29 14.05 -7.75 -13.77
CA SER A 29 13.47 -6.93 -14.83
C SER A 29 14.28 -5.64 -14.98
N ALA A 30 14.77 -5.34 -16.20
CA ALA A 30 15.50 -4.11 -16.51
C ALA A 30 14.60 -2.86 -16.59
N HIS A 31 13.29 -3.00 -16.39
CA HIS A 31 12.36 -1.88 -16.49
C HIS A 31 12.37 -1.00 -15.23
N PRO A 32 12.70 0.31 -15.33
CA PRO A 32 12.77 1.22 -14.17
C PRO A 32 11.41 1.47 -13.49
N GLY A 33 10.29 1.16 -14.17
CA GLY A 33 8.94 1.48 -13.68
C GLY A 33 8.39 0.58 -12.56
N ASN A 34 8.83 -0.67 -12.44
CA ASN A 34 8.18 -1.61 -11.51
C ASN A 34 8.62 -1.42 -10.05
N HIS A 35 9.87 -0.99 -9.83
CA HIS A 35 10.33 -0.65 -8.48
C HIS A 35 9.70 0.66 -7.99
N PHE A 36 9.52 1.61 -8.90
CA PHE A 36 8.94 2.92 -8.59
C PHE A 36 7.45 2.82 -8.26
N LEU A 37 6.69 2.01 -9.00
CA LEU A 37 5.27 1.80 -8.74
C LEU A 37 5.04 1.02 -7.43
N PHE A 38 5.88 0.03 -7.12
CA PHE A 38 5.80 -0.72 -5.86
C PHE A 38 6.14 0.16 -4.65
N LEU A 39 7.17 1.01 -4.76
CA LEU A 39 7.52 2.00 -3.74
C LEU A 39 6.42 3.05 -3.56
N ILE A 40 5.82 3.56 -4.65
CA ILE A 40 4.68 4.48 -4.60
C ILE A 40 3.48 3.84 -3.91
N LEU A 41 3.16 2.59 -4.24
CA LEU A 41 2.03 1.87 -3.63
C LEU A 41 2.27 1.61 -2.15
N LEU A 42 3.50 1.24 -1.76
CA LEU A 42 3.90 1.04 -0.37
C LEU A 42 3.90 2.35 0.43
N ARG A 43 4.31 3.47 -0.19
CA ARG A 43 4.24 4.83 0.41
C ARG A 43 2.81 5.32 0.58
N LEU A 44 1.96 5.11 -0.41
CA LEU A 44 0.53 5.45 -0.35
C LEU A 44 -0.20 4.63 0.72
N ARG A 45 0.17 3.36 0.91
CA ARG A 45 -0.40 2.50 1.95
C ARG A 45 -0.02 2.93 3.37
N MET A 46 1.22 3.40 3.58
CA MET A 46 1.66 3.97 4.87
C MET A 46 1.01 5.33 5.17
N LEU A 47 0.83 6.18 4.16
CA LEU A 47 0.14 7.47 4.31
C LEU A 47 -1.35 7.29 4.65
N PHE A 48 -2.02 6.28 4.09
CA PHE A 48 -3.41 5.97 4.45
C PHE A 48 -3.56 5.42 5.88
N TYR A 49 -2.59 4.63 6.35
CA TYR A 49 -2.66 4.00 7.67
C TYR A 49 -2.49 5.01 8.82
N VAL A 50 -1.72 6.09 8.63
CA VAL A 50 -1.53 7.15 9.64
C VAL A 50 -2.69 8.17 9.63
N SER A 51 -3.41 8.31 8.51
CA SER A 51 -4.54 9.25 8.41
C SER A 51 -5.78 8.82 9.21
N GLN A 52 -5.91 7.55 9.59
CA GLN A 52 -7.13 7.05 10.22
C GLN A 52 -7.17 7.21 11.75
N PHE A 53 -6.04 7.59 12.37
CA PHE A 53 -5.93 7.64 13.83
C PHE A 53 -6.20 9.01 14.46
N VAL A 54 -6.24 10.11 13.71
CA VAL A 54 -6.61 11.42 14.29
C VAL A 54 -7.41 12.25 13.29
N SER A 55 -8.70 11.93 13.14
CA SER A 55 -9.65 12.98 12.77
C SER A 55 -9.70 13.96 13.93
N ARG A 56 -8.98 15.08 13.84
CA ARG A 56 -9.01 16.15 14.84
C ARG A 56 -10.47 16.59 15.01
N PHE A 57 -10.98 16.48 16.23
CA PHE A 57 -12.28 17.02 16.58
C PHE A 57 -12.25 18.53 16.35
N SER A 58 -12.95 19.02 15.33
CA SER A 58 -13.14 20.44 15.07
C SER A 58 -14.42 20.90 15.79
N PRO A 59 -14.34 21.85 16.74
CA PRO A 59 -15.52 22.37 17.43
C PRO A 59 -16.54 23.02 16.47
N ASP A 60 -16.07 23.55 15.34
CA ASP A 60 -16.90 24.19 14.30
C ASP A 60 -17.41 23.24 13.20
N ASP A 61 -17.42 21.93 13.44
CA ASP A 61 -17.84 20.94 12.44
C ASP A 61 -19.35 20.97 12.19
N LYS A 62 -19.76 21.82 11.23
CA LYS A 62 -21.14 22.00 10.75
C LYS A 62 -21.81 20.70 10.30
N PHE A 63 -21.05 19.69 9.86
CA PHE A 63 -21.58 18.45 9.30
C PHE A 63 -21.57 17.25 10.27
N SER A 64 -21.26 17.49 11.54
CA SER A 64 -21.23 16.47 12.60
C SER A 64 -22.56 15.69 12.71
N ARG A 65 -23.70 16.39 12.63
CA ARG A 65 -25.04 15.77 12.73
C ARG A 65 -25.32 14.81 11.58
N GLN A 66 -25.03 15.20 10.34
CA GLN A 66 -25.22 14.34 9.16
C GLN A 66 -24.32 13.10 9.25
N ARG A 67 -23.07 13.27 9.72
CA ARG A 67 -22.13 12.16 9.88
C ARG A 67 -22.63 11.12 10.88
N VAL A 68 -23.19 11.55 12.01
CA VAL A 68 -23.78 10.65 13.01
C VAL A 68 -25.00 9.92 12.45
N LEU A 69 -25.87 10.61 11.72
CA LEU A 69 -27.06 10.00 11.10
C LEU A 69 -26.69 8.90 10.10
N LEU A 70 -25.69 9.15 9.23
CA LEU A 70 -25.20 8.14 8.30
C LEU A 70 -24.64 6.92 9.03
N LYS A 71 -23.80 7.14 10.05
CA LYS A 71 -23.25 6.04 10.86
C LYS A 71 -24.37 5.21 11.54
N LYS A 72 -25.46 5.85 11.98
CA LYS A 72 -26.64 5.17 12.54
C LYS A 72 -27.35 4.30 11.52
N ARG A 73 -27.54 4.81 10.29
CA ARG A 73 -28.17 4.06 9.19
C ARG A 73 -27.37 2.81 8.79
N PHE A 74 -26.04 2.91 8.79
CA PHE A 74 -25.15 1.80 8.41
C PHE A 74 -24.78 0.87 9.58
N GLY A 75 -25.32 1.05 10.79
CA GLY A 75 -25.01 0.14 11.90
C GLY A 75 -23.57 0.26 12.44
N LEU A 76 -22.89 1.38 12.18
CA LEU A 76 -21.46 1.55 12.47
C LEU A 76 -21.17 2.19 13.85
N LEU A 77 -22.20 2.51 14.64
CA LEU A 77 -21.98 3.13 15.95
C LEU A 77 -21.53 2.08 16.97
N PRO A 78 -20.51 2.38 17.80
CA PRO A 78 -20.15 1.50 18.91
C PRO A 78 -21.30 1.33 19.92
N THR A 79 -22.23 2.29 19.99
CA THR A 79 -23.42 2.22 20.86
C THR A 79 -24.48 1.22 20.39
N GLN A 80 -24.39 0.74 19.15
CA GLN A 80 -25.31 -0.28 18.63
C GLN A 80 -24.85 -1.71 18.99
N LYS A 81 -23.60 -1.86 19.42
CA LYS A 81 -23.07 -3.14 19.88
C LYS A 81 -23.63 -3.46 21.27
N PRO A 82 -23.83 -4.74 21.61
CA PRO A 82 -24.21 -5.12 22.97
C PRO A 82 -23.16 -4.61 23.97
N PRO A 83 -23.57 -4.31 25.22
CA PRO A 83 -22.65 -3.87 26.25
C PRO A 83 -21.54 -4.91 26.45
N LEU A 84 -20.31 -4.42 26.63
CA LEU A 84 -19.17 -5.28 26.97
C LEU A 84 -19.45 -5.90 28.35
N LYS A 85 -19.44 -7.24 28.43
CA LYS A 85 -19.44 -7.97 29.69
C LYS A 85 -17.99 -8.06 30.17
N TYR A 86 -17.72 -7.54 31.35
CA TYR A 86 -16.43 -7.64 32.04
C TYR A 86 -16.46 -8.77 33.05
#